data_AF-A0A833TM33-F1
#
_entry.id   AF-A0A833TM33-F1
#
_cell.length_a   1.000
_cell.length_b   1.000
_cell.length_c   1.000
_cell.angle_alpha   90.00
_cell.angle_beta   90.00
_cell.angle_gamma   90.00
#
_symmetry.space_group_name_H-M   'P 1'
#
loop_
_entity.id
_entity.type
_entity.pdbx_description
1 polymer ?
#
loop_
_entity_poly.entity_id
_entity_poly.type
_entity_poly.pdbx_seq_one_letter_code
_entity_poly.pdbx_strand_id
1 'polypeptide(L)'
;MAGIPTRRSKRIQSRTNDGEVAARRFTTLREQISIGNNNIEVVTRPWSDLPAELLSPIADQLRLIELLSFRGVCKDWKAAASTASAKIEGSPHSEPWLLLYGENSQCHLYDESRKRYTMSIPRLDGATCIASNQGWLLMFVEGSMFFYCPFSDAKIEIPKFPHSILSSHAAAFSSAPTTPECIVAVMHRDTESVLELNVLRRGANTWNKRKLISTRPNLGVLGSATYRDGTFHFWDKINGLLAFSVKDESIVKYTVVVRNELSKNTAALPYIPYIHEKTRFEGNDMRKKVGLGKEVSVSVCGTTVKHDYGADKIIFSEDIDAAEESESHHLKGVWIQPRFFNISPNQSWSV
;
A
#
# COMPACT_ATOMS: atom_id res chain seq x y z
N MET A 1 -54.68 -45.80 0.42
CA MET A 1 -53.41 -46.23 -0.18
C MET A 1 -53.39 -45.80 -1.62
N ALA A 2 -52.62 -44.77 -1.98
CA ALA A 2 -52.37 -44.39 -3.37
C ALA A 2 -51.08 -43.56 -3.48
N GLY A 3 -50.10 -44.13 -4.17
CA GLY A 3 -49.03 -43.53 -5.01
C GLY A 3 -48.34 -42.22 -4.62
N ILE A 4 -47.04 -42.34 -4.30
CA ILE A 4 -46.04 -41.25 -4.32
C ILE A 4 -45.80 -40.79 -5.77
N PRO A 5 -45.73 -39.48 -6.08
CA PRO A 5 -45.19 -38.99 -7.34
C PRO A 5 -43.71 -38.55 -7.19
N THR A 6 -42.83 -39.27 -7.87
CA THR A 6 -41.43 -38.92 -8.14
C THR A 6 -41.30 -37.69 -9.04
N ARG A 7 -40.51 -36.69 -8.61
CA ARG A 7 -40.14 -35.53 -9.45
C ARG A 7 -38.65 -35.61 -9.84
N ARG A 8 -38.40 -35.61 -11.15
CA ARG A 8 -37.10 -35.77 -11.81
C ARG A 8 -36.08 -34.68 -11.42
N SER A 9 -34.87 -35.13 -11.07
CA SER A 9 -33.64 -34.33 -11.00
C SER A 9 -33.19 -33.91 -12.40
N LYS A 10 -33.00 -32.60 -12.61
CA LYS A 10 -32.26 -32.06 -13.77
C LYS A 10 -30.83 -31.73 -13.31
N ARG A 11 -29.89 -32.52 -13.82
CA ARG A 11 -28.43 -32.33 -13.70
C ARG A 11 -28.03 -31.15 -14.59
N ILE A 12 -27.56 -30.05 -14.01
CA ILE A 12 -26.93 -28.95 -14.75
C ILE A 12 -25.42 -29.13 -14.60
N GLN A 13 -24.74 -29.39 -15.73
CA GLN A 13 -23.30 -29.44 -15.84
C GLN A 13 -22.71 -28.03 -15.66
N SER A 14 -21.86 -27.85 -14.64
CA SER A 14 -21.02 -26.66 -14.50
C SER A 14 -19.85 -26.75 -15.47
N ARG A 15 -19.88 -25.95 -16.54
CA ARG A 15 -18.71 -25.65 -17.37
C ARG A 15 -17.89 -24.57 -16.68
N THR A 16 -16.61 -24.87 -16.48
CA THR A 16 -15.54 -23.96 -16.13
C THR A 16 -15.39 -22.88 -17.19
N ASN A 17 -15.54 -21.61 -16.81
CA ASN A 17 -15.09 -20.48 -17.62
C ASN A 17 -13.76 -20.00 -17.07
N ASP A 18 -12.72 -20.17 -17.87
CA ASP A 18 -11.41 -19.54 -17.67
C ASP A 18 -11.59 -18.02 -17.68
N GLY A 19 -11.18 -17.38 -16.58
CA GLY A 19 -11.28 -15.95 -16.39
C GLY A 19 -10.31 -15.19 -17.29
N GLU A 20 -10.84 -14.60 -18.34
CA GLU A 20 -10.15 -13.62 -19.18
C GLU A 20 -9.88 -12.34 -18.38
N VAL A 21 -8.60 -12.01 -18.16
CA VAL A 21 -8.17 -10.82 -17.43
C VAL A 21 -8.43 -9.58 -18.30
N ALA A 22 -9.52 -8.87 -18.01
CA ALA A 22 -9.85 -7.61 -18.67
C ALA A 22 -8.73 -6.57 -18.47
N ALA A 23 -8.17 -6.07 -19.58
CA ALA A 23 -7.16 -5.02 -19.57
C ALA A 23 -7.71 -3.73 -18.94
N ARG A 24 -6.94 -3.16 -17.99
CA ARG A 24 -7.25 -1.90 -17.29
C ARG A 24 -7.21 -0.75 -18.30
N ARG A 25 -8.36 -0.18 -18.66
CA ARG A 25 -8.45 1.00 -19.52
C ARG A 25 -8.52 2.28 -18.69
N PHE A 26 -7.56 3.18 -18.87
CA PHE A 26 -7.64 4.58 -18.45
C PHE A 26 -8.09 5.42 -19.65
N THR A 27 -9.21 6.14 -19.53
CA THR A 27 -9.76 6.95 -20.64
C THR A 27 -9.52 8.45 -20.42
N THR A 28 -8.98 9.13 -21.44
CA THR A 28 -8.93 10.60 -21.54
C THR A 28 -9.63 11.00 -22.85
N LEU A 29 -10.51 12.01 -22.78
CA LEU A 29 -11.25 12.55 -23.93
C LEU A 29 -10.29 13.17 -24.97
N ARG A 30 -10.49 12.86 -26.25
CA ARG A 30 -9.75 13.44 -27.39
C ARG A 30 -10.58 14.56 -28.04
N GLU A 31 -9.97 15.73 -28.23
CA GLU A 31 -10.43 16.75 -29.17
C GLU A 31 -10.01 16.39 -30.60
N GLN A 32 -10.89 16.65 -31.57
CA GLN A 32 -10.64 16.50 -33.01
C GLN A 32 -10.23 17.86 -33.60
N ILE A 33 -9.13 17.89 -34.35
CA ILE A 33 -8.72 19.03 -35.17
C ILE A 33 -8.90 18.64 -36.64
N SER A 34 -9.66 19.45 -37.40
CA SER A 34 -9.79 19.33 -38.85
C SER A 34 -8.80 20.26 -39.55
N ILE A 35 -8.03 19.73 -40.51
CA ILE A 35 -7.15 20.51 -41.39
C ILE A 35 -7.53 20.22 -42.84
N GLY A 36 -7.67 21.29 -43.64
CA GLY A 36 -8.20 21.30 -45.00
C GLY A 36 -7.27 20.75 -46.09
N ASN A 37 -7.90 20.45 -47.23
CA ASN A 37 -7.41 19.74 -48.42
C ASN A 37 -6.08 20.26 -49.00
N ASN A 38 -5.10 19.36 -49.05
CA ASN A 38 -4.11 19.22 -50.13
C ASN A 38 -3.77 17.71 -50.25
N ASN A 39 -3.86 17.14 -51.45
CA ASN A 39 -3.67 15.71 -51.73
C ASN A 39 -2.20 15.27 -51.63
N ILE A 40 -1.68 15.23 -50.41
CA ILE A 40 -0.52 14.41 -50.06
C ILE A 40 -1.08 13.05 -49.65
N GLU A 41 -0.71 11.98 -50.36
CA GLU A 41 -0.97 10.62 -49.88
C GLU A 41 -0.14 10.39 -48.61
N VAL A 42 -0.71 10.78 -47.47
CA VAL A 42 -0.13 10.46 -46.17
C VAL A 42 -0.33 8.97 -45.98
N VAL A 43 0.73 8.19 -46.23
CA VAL A 43 0.77 6.78 -45.87
C VAL A 43 0.68 6.69 -44.35
N THR A 44 -0.55 6.52 -43.84
CA THR A 44 -0.79 6.34 -42.42
C THR A 44 -0.50 4.88 -42.07
N ARG A 45 0.62 4.65 -41.38
CA ARG A 45 0.91 3.33 -40.83
C ARG A 45 0.24 3.19 -39.45
N PRO A 46 -0.42 2.05 -39.17
CA PRO A 46 -0.95 1.77 -37.84
C PRO A 46 0.13 1.80 -36.76
N TRP A 47 -0.19 2.33 -35.57
CA TRP A 47 0.70 2.27 -34.41
C TRP A 47 0.99 0.84 -33.92
N SER A 48 0.17 -0.14 -34.32
CA SER A 48 0.43 -1.56 -34.08
C SER A 48 1.66 -2.08 -34.80
N ASP A 49 2.07 -1.42 -35.87
CA ASP A 49 3.18 -1.86 -36.74
C ASP A 49 4.51 -1.23 -36.29
N LEU A 50 4.50 -0.46 -35.19
CA LEU A 50 5.69 0.14 -34.62
C LEU A 50 6.55 -0.96 -33.97
N PRO A 51 7.82 -1.14 -34.39
CA PRO A 51 8.70 -2.16 -33.85
C PRO A 51 8.95 -2.00 -32.34
N ALA A 52 9.20 -3.11 -31.65
CA ALA A 52 9.45 -3.13 -30.21
C ALA A 52 10.65 -2.24 -29.82
N GLU A 53 11.67 -2.16 -30.68
CA GLU A 53 12.88 -1.36 -30.50
C GLU A 53 12.58 0.15 -30.42
N LEU A 54 11.47 0.60 -31.00
CA LEU A 54 11.01 1.99 -30.91
C LEU A 54 10.00 2.18 -29.76
N LEU A 55 9.27 1.14 -29.38
CA LEU A 55 8.33 1.17 -28.27
C LEU A 55 9.03 1.22 -26.90
N SER A 56 10.13 0.49 -26.72
CA SER A 56 10.85 0.45 -25.43
C SER A 56 11.37 1.83 -24.99
N PRO A 57 12.07 2.62 -25.83
CA PRO A 57 12.53 3.96 -25.45
C PRO A 57 11.38 4.94 -25.17
N ILE A 58 10.21 4.74 -25.78
CA ILE A 58 9.01 5.52 -25.47
C ILE A 58 8.53 5.15 -24.07
N ALA A 59 8.38 3.85 -23.78
CA ALA A 59 7.93 3.35 -22.49
C ALA A 59 8.83 3.84 -21.34
N ASP A 60 10.15 3.85 -21.54
CA ASP A 60 11.14 4.34 -20.58
C ASP A 60 11.01 5.83 -20.26
N GLN A 61 10.28 6.59 -21.09
CA GLN A 61 10.05 8.02 -20.88
C GLN A 61 8.73 8.34 -20.16
N LEU A 62 7.85 7.34 -20.00
CA LEU A 62 6.52 7.54 -19.44
C LEU A 62 6.55 7.63 -17.92
N ARG A 63 5.67 8.48 -17.39
CA ARG A 63 5.34 8.49 -15.96
C ARG A 63 4.50 7.27 -15.60
N LEU A 64 4.34 7.01 -14.30
CA LEU A 64 3.65 5.80 -13.83
C LEU A 64 2.29 5.56 -14.50
N ILE A 65 1.37 6.53 -14.47
CA ILE A 65 0.03 6.35 -15.06
C ILE A 65 0.08 6.13 -16.57
N GLU A 66 0.96 6.85 -17.26
CA GLU A 66 1.14 6.74 -18.71
C GLU A 66 1.72 5.38 -19.07
N LEU A 67 2.71 4.89 -18.30
CA LEU A 67 3.30 3.57 -18.46
C LEU A 67 2.27 2.45 -18.24
N LEU A 68 1.41 2.58 -17.21
CA LEU A 68 0.34 1.62 -16.96
C LEU A 68 -0.67 1.60 -18.12
N SER A 69 -1.00 2.76 -18.66
CA SER A 69 -1.87 2.88 -19.83
C SER A 69 -1.23 2.28 -21.09
N PHE A 70 0.06 2.55 -21.31
CA PHE A 70 0.86 2.00 -22.41
C PHE A 70 0.90 0.47 -22.39
N ARG A 71 1.15 -0.10 -21.20
CA ARG A 71 1.14 -1.57 -20.99
C ARG A 71 -0.25 -2.19 -21.16
N GLY A 72 -1.31 -1.39 -21.07
CA GLY A 72 -2.70 -1.82 -21.24
C GLY A 72 -3.18 -1.87 -22.69
N VAL A 73 -2.38 -1.42 -23.66
CA VAL A 73 -2.77 -1.34 -25.09
C VAL A 73 -2.89 -2.72 -25.73
N CYS A 74 -1.80 -3.49 -25.78
CA CYS A 74 -1.75 -4.84 -26.31
C CYS A 74 -0.57 -5.64 -25.73
N LYS A 75 -0.45 -6.92 -26.10
CA LYS A 75 0.64 -7.81 -25.62
C LYS A 75 2.03 -7.30 -26.04
N ASP A 76 2.17 -6.77 -27.26
CA ASP A 76 3.46 -6.31 -27.77
C ASP A 76 3.94 -5.04 -27.07
N TRP A 77 3.04 -4.09 -26.82
CA TRP A 77 3.35 -2.88 -26.05
C TRP A 77 3.67 -3.21 -24.58
N LYS A 78 2.95 -4.16 -23.99
CA LYS A 78 3.26 -4.68 -22.65
C LYS A 78 4.66 -5.33 -22.62
N ALA A 79 5.02 -6.09 -23.65
CA ALA A 79 6.31 -6.74 -23.76
C ALA A 79 7.45 -5.73 -23.99
N ALA A 80 7.24 -4.74 -24.87
CA ALA A 80 8.20 -3.67 -25.13
C ALA A 80 8.47 -2.81 -23.87
N ALA A 81 7.47 -2.63 -23.02
CA ALA A 81 7.60 -1.94 -21.74
C ALA A 81 8.06 -2.83 -20.58
N SER A 82 8.52 -4.07 -20.84
CA SER A 82 8.88 -5.02 -19.77
C SER A 82 10.05 -4.53 -18.91
N THR A 83 11.06 -3.89 -19.50
CA THR A 83 12.22 -3.34 -18.79
C THR A 83 12.01 -1.92 -18.31
N ALA A 84 10.90 -1.27 -18.71
CA ALA A 84 10.62 0.09 -18.32
C ALA A 84 10.29 0.16 -16.82
N SER A 85 11.26 0.61 -16.03
CA SER A 85 10.99 1.31 -14.78
C SER A 85 10.42 2.67 -15.17
N ALA A 86 9.21 3.03 -14.74
CA ALA A 86 8.67 4.36 -15.01
C ALA A 86 9.75 5.41 -14.70
N LYS A 87 10.04 6.34 -15.62
CA LYS A 87 11.15 7.31 -15.46
C LYS A 87 11.05 8.14 -14.17
N ILE A 88 9.88 8.13 -13.56
CA ILE A 88 9.56 8.70 -12.26
C ILE A 88 9.20 7.56 -11.29
N GLU A 89 10.12 6.63 -11.07
CA GLU A 89 10.16 5.91 -9.80
C GLU A 89 10.49 6.94 -8.75
N GLY A 90 9.45 7.46 -8.10
CA GLY A 90 9.45 8.45 -7.03
C GLY A 90 10.73 9.25 -6.92
N SER A 91 10.76 10.45 -7.50
CA SER A 91 11.67 11.47 -7.00
C SER A 91 11.60 11.40 -5.47
N PRO A 92 12.73 11.45 -4.75
CA PRO A 92 12.72 11.38 -3.29
C PRO A 92 11.82 12.47 -2.66
N HIS A 93 11.40 13.47 -3.45
CA HIS A 93 10.48 14.54 -3.09
C HIS A 93 9.00 14.31 -3.46
N SER A 94 8.64 13.21 -4.13
CA SER A 94 7.26 12.98 -4.57
C SER A 94 6.38 12.70 -3.35
N GLU A 95 5.40 13.57 -3.13
CA GLU A 95 4.39 13.35 -2.09
C GLU A 95 3.64 12.02 -2.35
N PRO A 96 3.37 11.22 -1.31
CA PRO A 96 2.67 9.97 -1.48
C PRO A 96 1.25 10.21 -1.99
N TRP A 97 0.81 9.31 -2.85
CA TRP A 97 -0.54 9.28 -3.37
C TRP A 97 -1.47 8.60 -2.36
N LEU A 98 -2.77 8.86 -2.49
CA LEU A 98 -3.78 8.24 -1.63
C LEU A 98 -4.58 7.23 -2.44
N LEU A 99 -4.57 5.96 -2.01
CA LEU A 99 -5.43 4.91 -2.56
C LEU A 99 -6.56 4.63 -1.57
N LEU A 100 -7.80 4.91 -1.97
CA LEU A 100 -9.01 4.56 -1.23
C LEU A 100 -9.65 3.29 -1.82
N TYR A 101 -10.14 2.41 -0.97
CA TYR A 101 -10.75 1.12 -1.32
C TYR A 101 -11.72 0.66 -0.22
N GLY A 102 -12.61 -0.29 -0.50
CA GLY A 102 -13.49 -0.87 0.52
C GLY A 102 -14.83 -1.39 0.00
N GLU A 103 -15.31 -0.86 -1.13
CA GLU A 103 -16.58 -1.29 -1.73
C GLU A 103 -16.36 -1.98 -3.08
N ASN A 104 -16.94 -3.18 -3.24
CA ASN A 104 -17.08 -3.87 -4.53
C ASN A 104 -15.81 -3.93 -5.39
N SER A 105 -14.64 -4.11 -4.76
CA SER A 105 -13.33 -4.11 -5.42
C SER A 105 -12.96 -2.81 -6.16
N GLN A 106 -13.77 -1.75 -6.09
CA GLN A 106 -13.48 -0.46 -6.70
C GLN A 106 -12.53 0.32 -5.81
N CYS A 107 -11.53 0.93 -6.43
CA CYS A 107 -10.54 1.74 -5.76
C CYS A 107 -10.37 3.08 -6.47
N HIS A 108 -10.12 4.12 -5.68
CA HIS A 108 -9.85 5.47 -6.15
C HIS A 108 -8.46 5.90 -5.72
N LEU A 109 -7.60 6.13 -6.70
CA LEU A 109 -6.25 6.63 -6.51
C LEU A 109 -6.23 8.13 -6.78
N TYR A 110 -5.67 8.90 -5.86
CA TYR A 110 -5.50 10.34 -5.96
C TYR A 110 -4.01 10.66 -5.99
N ASP A 111 -3.57 11.28 -7.08
CA ASP A 111 -2.19 11.74 -7.20
C ASP A 111 -1.90 13.01 -6.37
N GLU A 112 -0.68 13.53 -6.50
CA GLU A 112 -0.24 14.77 -5.86
C GLU A 112 -1.09 15.99 -6.23
N SER A 113 -1.61 16.03 -7.46
CA SER A 113 -2.49 17.08 -7.98
C SER A 113 -3.96 16.87 -7.61
N ARG A 114 -4.26 15.80 -6.84
CA ARG A 114 -5.61 15.34 -6.48
C ARG A 114 -6.44 14.89 -7.68
N LYS A 115 -5.79 14.57 -8.80
CA LYS A 115 -6.46 13.92 -9.92
C LYS A 115 -6.84 12.50 -9.51
N ARG A 116 -8.12 12.17 -9.71
CA ARG A 116 -8.70 10.88 -9.37
C ARG A 116 -8.57 9.90 -10.54
N TYR A 117 -8.09 8.71 -10.22
CA TYR A 117 -8.04 7.55 -11.12
C TYR A 117 -8.84 6.40 -10.52
N THR A 118 -9.76 5.83 -11.29
CA THR A 118 -10.55 4.67 -10.85
C THR A 118 -9.91 3.39 -11.36
N MET A 119 -9.81 2.39 -10.50
CA MET A 119 -9.35 1.05 -10.84
C MET A 119 -10.12 -0.01 -10.06
N SER A 120 -10.08 -1.24 -10.54
CA SER A 120 -10.61 -2.39 -9.81
C SER A 120 -9.46 -3.23 -9.30
N ILE A 121 -9.43 -3.46 -7.98
CA ILE A 121 -8.45 -4.32 -7.32
C ILE A 121 -9.19 -5.30 -6.40
N PRO A 122 -9.63 -6.45 -6.94
CA PRO A 122 -10.37 -7.45 -6.16
C PRO A 122 -9.61 -7.99 -4.94
N ARG A 123 -8.28 -7.96 -4.99
CA ARG A 123 -7.44 -8.44 -3.88
C ARG A 123 -7.46 -7.55 -2.64
N LEU A 124 -7.95 -6.31 -2.76
CA LEU A 124 -8.13 -5.42 -1.62
C LEU A 124 -9.50 -5.60 -0.95
N ASP A 125 -10.40 -6.38 -1.56
CA ASP A 125 -11.71 -6.66 -0.99
C ASP A 125 -11.56 -7.45 0.31
N GLY A 126 -12.22 -6.99 1.37
CA GLY A 126 -12.05 -7.50 2.75
C GLY A 126 -10.68 -7.25 3.41
N ALA A 127 -9.62 -7.00 2.64
CA ALA A 127 -8.26 -6.82 3.15
C ALA A 127 -8.04 -5.47 3.84
N THR A 128 -7.13 -5.45 4.81
CA THR A 128 -6.67 -4.22 5.50
C THR A 128 -5.18 -4.05 5.24
N CYS A 129 -4.79 -2.90 4.70
CA CYS A 129 -3.38 -2.52 4.61
C CYS A 129 -2.88 -2.13 6.01
N ILE A 130 -1.84 -2.81 6.49
CA ILE A 130 -1.27 -2.57 7.82
C ILE A 130 0.12 -1.92 7.77
N ALA A 131 0.77 -1.93 6.61
CA ALA A 131 2.00 -1.19 6.35
C ALA A 131 2.12 -0.82 4.87
N SER A 132 2.68 0.36 4.59
CA SER A 132 2.99 0.83 3.24
C SER A 132 4.39 1.41 3.21
N ASN A 133 5.24 0.92 2.31
CA ASN A 133 6.59 1.43 2.12
C ASN A 133 7.11 1.12 0.71
N GLN A 134 7.78 2.10 0.08
CA GLN A 134 8.40 1.93 -1.24
C GLN A 134 7.44 1.33 -2.30
N GLY A 135 6.17 1.74 -2.33
CA GLY A 135 5.17 1.28 -3.30
C GLY A 135 4.65 -0.15 -3.08
N TRP A 136 5.05 -0.79 -1.98
CA TRP A 136 4.53 -2.06 -1.51
C TRP A 136 3.57 -1.89 -0.34
N LEU A 137 2.54 -2.71 -0.32
CA LEU A 137 1.55 -2.80 0.74
C LEU A 137 1.71 -4.15 1.44
N LEU A 138 1.65 -4.16 2.77
CA LEU A 138 1.45 -5.36 3.57
C LEU A 138 -0.04 -5.46 3.93
N MET A 139 -0.70 -6.46 3.38
CA MET A 139 -2.13 -6.69 3.53
C MET A 139 -2.41 -7.78 4.56
N PHE A 140 -3.49 -7.62 5.31
CA PHE A 140 -3.99 -8.55 6.31
C PHE A 140 -5.46 -8.88 6.06
N VAL A 141 -5.81 -10.18 6.07
CA VAL A 141 -7.18 -10.70 5.95
C VAL A 141 -7.29 -11.92 6.87
N GLU A 142 -8.00 -11.80 8.00
CA GLU A 142 -8.34 -12.95 8.87
C GLU A 142 -7.15 -13.88 9.21
N GLY A 143 -5.99 -13.30 9.55
CA GLY A 143 -4.76 -14.06 9.85
C GLY A 143 -3.91 -14.44 8.63
N SER A 144 -4.42 -14.27 7.41
CA SER A 144 -3.61 -14.35 6.19
C SER A 144 -2.90 -13.02 5.93
N MET A 145 -1.66 -13.07 5.46
CA MET A 145 -0.88 -11.89 5.10
C MET A 145 -0.22 -12.05 3.74
N PHE A 146 -0.14 -10.96 2.99
CA PHE A 146 0.57 -10.92 1.72
C PHE A 146 1.09 -9.52 1.43
N PHE A 147 2.20 -9.46 0.69
CA PHE A 147 2.63 -8.23 0.04
C PHE A 147 1.87 -8.03 -1.26
N TYR A 148 1.55 -6.78 -1.57
CA TYR A 148 0.87 -6.39 -2.79
C TYR A 148 1.41 -5.08 -3.35
N CYS A 149 1.63 -5.03 -4.67
CA CYS A 149 1.93 -3.81 -5.40
C CYS A 149 0.76 -3.47 -6.35
N PRO A 150 -0.06 -2.44 -6.06
CA PRO A 150 -1.24 -2.09 -6.85
C PRO A 150 -0.94 -1.81 -8.33
N PHE A 151 0.23 -1.26 -8.62
CA PHE A 151 0.60 -0.79 -9.95
C PHE A 151 1.08 -1.91 -10.87
N SER A 152 1.78 -2.91 -10.34
CA SER A 152 2.21 -4.09 -11.10
C SER A 152 1.29 -5.29 -10.96
N ASP A 153 0.27 -5.20 -10.09
CA ASP A 153 -0.58 -6.33 -9.70
C ASP A 153 0.17 -7.49 -9.04
N ALA A 154 1.42 -7.24 -8.62
CA ALA A 154 2.26 -8.28 -8.06
C ALA A 154 1.87 -8.61 -6.61
N LYS A 155 1.92 -9.89 -6.28
CA LYS A 155 1.53 -10.43 -4.99
C LYS A 155 2.59 -11.42 -4.49
N ILE A 156 2.94 -11.34 -3.21
CA ILE A 156 3.81 -12.32 -2.55
C ILE A 156 3.12 -12.73 -1.25
N GLU A 157 2.63 -13.97 -1.20
CA GLU A 157 2.07 -14.58 0.02
C GLU A 157 3.19 -14.79 1.05
N ILE A 158 2.91 -14.53 2.33
CA ILE A 158 3.83 -14.81 3.44
C ILE A 158 3.17 -15.78 4.43
N PRO A 159 3.93 -16.43 5.34
CA PRO A 159 3.36 -17.34 6.33
C PRO A 159 2.22 -16.71 7.11
N LYS A 160 1.19 -17.52 7.42
CA LYS A 160 0.03 -17.09 8.20
C LYS A 160 0.46 -16.39 9.47
N PHE A 161 -0.17 -15.26 9.74
CA PHE A 161 0.05 -14.52 10.96
C PHE A 161 -0.47 -15.34 12.15
N PRO A 162 0.19 -15.27 13.32
CA PRO A 162 -0.22 -16.06 14.48
C PRO A 162 -1.61 -15.78 15.03
N HIS A 163 -2.22 -14.64 14.66
CA HIS A 163 -3.51 -14.19 15.16
C HIS A 163 -4.47 -13.92 13.99
N SER A 164 -5.76 -14.21 14.18
CA SER A 164 -6.79 -13.93 13.18
C SER A 164 -7.24 -12.46 13.17
N ILE A 165 -6.97 -11.72 14.25
CA ILE A 165 -7.39 -10.32 14.44
C ILE A 165 -6.18 -9.50 14.92
N LEU A 166 -6.07 -8.26 14.43
CA LEU A 166 -5.10 -7.29 14.90
C LEU A 166 -5.80 -6.19 15.70
N SER A 167 -5.43 -6.03 16.97
CA SER A 167 -5.86 -4.92 17.82
C SER A 167 -4.72 -3.94 18.01
N SER A 168 -4.99 -2.63 17.88
CA SER A 168 -4.03 -1.52 18.01
C SER A 168 -2.64 -1.91 17.53
N HIS A 169 -2.44 -1.90 16.21
CA HIS A 169 -1.24 -2.44 15.58
C HIS A 169 -0.41 -1.35 14.91
N ALA A 170 0.88 -1.63 14.76
CA ALA A 170 1.76 -0.92 13.85
C ALA A 170 2.70 -1.95 13.21
N ALA A 171 2.81 -1.88 11.89
CA ALA A 171 3.64 -2.80 11.13
C ALA A 171 4.56 -2.03 10.18
N ALA A 172 5.74 -2.60 9.96
CA ALA A 172 6.71 -2.10 9.00
C ALA A 172 7.49 -3.25 8.40
N PHE A 173 8.14 -2.97 7.28
CA PHE A 173 9.09 -3.88 6.66
C PHE A 173 10.35 -3.13 6.21
N SER A 174 11.49 -3.78 6.31
CA SER A 174 12.81 -3.15 6.18
C SER A 174 13.16 -2.71 4.75
N SER A 175 12.68 -3.47 3.76
CA SER A 175 13.00 -3.30 2.34
C SER A 175 11.92 -3.94 1.48
N ALA A 176 11.97 -3.75 0.15
CA ALA A 176 11.04 -4.41 -0.75
C ALA A 176 11.00 -5.93 -0.52
N PRO A 177 9.82 -6.56 -0.55
CA PRO A 177 9.65 -7.99 -0.24
C PRO A 177 10.33 -8.91 -1.25
N THR A 178 10.85 -8.38 -2.36
CA THR A 178 11.66 -9.09 -3.35
C THR A 178 13.14 -9.20 -2.96
N THR A 179 13.58 -8.48 -1.94
CA THR A 179 14.98 -8.50 -1.47
C THR A 179 15.19 -9.57 -0.39
N PRO A 180 16.33 -10.29 -0.39
CA PRO A 180 16.62 -11.36 0.57
C PRO A 180 16.74 -10.87 2.03
N GLU A 181 17.00 -9.58 2.24
CA GLU A 181 17.15 -8.94 3.55
C GLU A 181 15.83 -8.38 4.09
N CYS A 182 14.71 -8.60 3.40
CA CYS A 182 13.41 -8.12 3.84
C CYS A 182 13.03 -8.77 5.19
N ILE A 183 12.66 -7.93 6.15
CA ILE A 183 12.17 -8.32 7.46
C ILE A 183 10.86 -7.60 7.67
N VAL A 184 9.85 -8.33 8.11
CA VAL A 184 8.55 -7.81 8.52
C VAL A 184 8.48 -7.81 10.03
N ALA A 185 8.05 -6.70 10.60
CA ALA A 185 7.79 -6.60 12.02
C ALA A 185 6.40 -6.04 12.24
N VAL A 186 5.58 -6.79 12.99
CA VAL A 186 4.21 -6.43 13.34
C VAL A 186 4.13 -6.37 14.85
N MET A 187 3.87 -5.18 15.39
CA MET A 187 3.53 -5.00 16.79
C MET A 187 2.03 -4.83 16.91
N HIS A 188 1.43 -5.55 17.83
CA HIS A 188 0.00 -5.42 18.13
C HIS A 188 -0.25 -5.60 19.62
N ARG A 189 -1.42 -5.17 20.06
CA ARG A 189 -1.85 -5.28 21.44
C ARG A 189 -2.63 -6.57 21.64
N ASP A 190 -2.03 -7.50 22.38
CA ASP A 190 -2.61 -8.82 22.73
C ASP A 190 -3.65 -8.66 23.86
N THR A 191 -3.27 -7.91 24.91
CA THR A 191 -4.17 -7.50 26.00
C THR A 191 -3.91 -6.04 26.36
N GLU A 192 -4.73 -5.45 27.24
CA GLU A 192 -4.53 -4.06 27.67
C GLU A 192 -3.10 -3.76 28.16
N SER A 193 -2.43 -4.73 28.79
CA SER A 193 -1.10 -4.61 29.38
C SER A 193 0.02 -5.30 28.60
N VAL A 194 -0.30 -6.03 27.52
CA VAL A 194 0.67 -6.84 26.77
C VAL A 194 0.72 -6.40 25.31
N LEU A 195 1.91 -5.97 24.88
CA LEU A 195 2.24 -5.84 23.46
C LEU A 195 2.94 -7.10 23.00
N GLU A 196 2.64 -7.56 21.79
CA GLU A 196 3.35 -8.67 21.17
C GLU A 196 3.98 -8.22 19.85
N LEU A 197 5.29 -8.40 19.77
CA LEU A 197 6.10 -8.20 18.57
C LEU A 197 6.22 -9.54 17.83
N ASN A 198 5.84 -9.52 16.56
CA ASN A 198 5.97 -10.64 15.63
C ASN A 198 6.93 -10.25 14.50
N VAL A 199 8.02 -11.01 14.34
CA VAL A 199 9.06 -10.74 13.35
C VAL A 199 9.17 -11.91 12.38
N LEU A 200 9.19 -11.60 11.08
CA LEU A 200 9.36 -12.58 10.01
C LEU A 200 10.48 -12.13 9.09
N ARG A 201 11.51 -12.96 8.94
CA ARG A 201 12.60 -12.75 7.97
C ARG A 201 12.22 -13.39 6.63
N ARG A 202 12.65 -12.78 5.53
CA ARG A 202 12.52 -13.35 4.18
C ARG A 202 13.04 -14.79 4.14
N GLY A 203 12.35 -15.65 3.40
CA GLY A 203 12.65 -17.09 3.33
C GLY A 203 12.12 -17.90 4.51
N ALA A 204 11.89 -17.29 5.68
CA ALA A 204 11.40 -18.01 6.85
C ALA A 204 9.93 -18.42 6.70
N ASN A 205 9.57 -19.57 7.27
CA ASN A 205 8.21 -20.13 7.26
C ASN A 205 7.44 -19.89 8.57
N THR A 206 8.08 -19.33 9.61
CA THR A 206 7.49 -19.12 10.93
C THR A 206 7.80 -17.73 11.48
N TRP A 207 6.84 -17.15 12.20
CA TRP A 207 6.97 -15.88 12.90
C TRP A 207 7.67 -16.07 14.26
N ASN A 208 8.69 -15.24 14.52
CA ASN A 208 9.31 -15.14 15.82
C ASN A 208 8.51 -14.18 16.70
N LYS A 209 8.00 -14.67 17.83
CA LYS A 209 7.10 -13.92 18.71
C LYS A 209 7.80 -13.48 19.98
N ARG A 210 7.49 -12.27 20.45
CA ARG A 210 8.00 -11.73 21.72
C ARG A 210 6.91 -10.93 22.41
N LYS A 211 6.55 -11.34 23.63
CA LYS A 211 5.63 -10.58 24.49
C LYS A 211 6.39 -9.57 25.32
N LEU A 212 5.85 -8.36 25.38
CA LEU A 212 6.37 -7.22 26.12
C LEU A 212 5.32 -6.83 27.16
N ILE A 213 5.64 -7.13 28.41
CA ILE A 213 4.78 -6.75 29.54
C ILE A 213 5.00 -5.27 29.80
N SER A 214 3.95 -4.47 29.64
CA SER A 214 4.04 -3.02 29.83
C SER A 214 3.95 -2.67 31.32
N THR A 215 5.09 -2.49 31.98
CA THR A 215 5.14 -1.95 33.35
C THR A 215 5.32 -0.43 33.35
N ARG A 216 4.27 0.32 32.95
CA ARG A 216 4.12 1.80 33.02
C ARG A 216 5.17 2.71 32.29
N PRO A 217 4.79 3.98 31.98
CA PRO A 217 3.45 4.33 31.53
C PRO A 217 3.19 3.61 30.20
N ASN A 218 2.02 2.99 30.03
CA ASN A 218 1.73 2.15 28.87
C ASN A 218 1.93 2.92 27.56
N LEU A 219 2.51 2.26 26.55
CA LEU A 219 2.43 2.80 25.19
C LEU A 219 0.94 3.00 24.87
N GLY A 220 0.59 4.12 24.23
CA GLY A 220 -0.79 4.40 23.82
C GLY A 220 -1.26 3.50 22.67
N VAL A 221 -2.29 3.97 21.97
CA VAL A 221 -2.72 3.35 20.71
C VAL A 221 -1.59 3.46 19.70
N LEU A 222 -1.15 2.33 19.12
CA LEU A 222 -0.14 2.33 18.07
C LEU A 222 -0.62 3.13 16.85
N GLY A 223 0.27 3.96 16.31
CA GLY A 223 -0.04 4.88 15.22
C GLY A 223 0.83 4.70 13.98
N SER A 224 2.09 4.29 14.13
CA SER A 224 2.98 4.07 12.98
C SER A 224 4.15 3.17 13.32
N ALA A 225 4.74 2.54 12.31
CA ALA A 225 6.03 1.88 12.42
C ALA A 225 6.90 2.20 11.21
N THR A 226 8.21 2.26 11.43
CA THR A 226 9.20 2.42 10.36
C THR A 226 10.46 1.60 10.64
N TYR A 227 11.28 1.42 9.62
CA TYR A 227 12.57 0.75 9.73
C TYR A 227 13.69 1.67 9.27
N ARG A 228 14.75 1.77 10.08
CA ARG A 228 15.95 2.52 9.74
C ARG A 228 17.16 1.91 10.42
N ASP A 229 18.25 1.77 9.67
CA ASP A 229 19.57 1.41 10.19
C ASP A 229 19.57 0.20 11.14
N GLY A 230 18.91 -0.89 10.75
CA GLY A 230 18.86 -2.13 11.55
C GLY A 230 17.78 -2.15 12.64
N THR A 231 17.01 -1.07 12.80
CA THR A 231 16.08 -0.90 13.92
C THR A 231 14.65 -0.61 13.43
N PHE A 232 13.68 -1.33 13.99
CA PHE A 232 12.26 -1.00 13.84
C PHE A 232 11.82 -0.04 14.93
N HIS A 233 11.12 1.03 14.56
CA HIS A 233 10.63 2.05 15.45
C HIS A 233 9.10 2.05 15.43
N PHE A 234 8.46 1.70 16.54
CA PHE A 234 7.02 1.65 16.71
C PHE A 234 6.54 2.81 17.58
N TRP A 235 5.64 3.61 17.02
CA TRP A 235 5.14 4.83 17.62
C TRP A 235 3.71 4.65 18.10
N ASP A 236 3.40 5.14 19.29
CA ASP A 236 2.02 5.44 19.64
C ASP A 236 1.57 6.80 19.08
N LYS A 237 0.26 7.05 19.08
CA LYS A 237 -0.33 8.32 18.61
C LYS A 237 0.01 9.51 19.53
N ILE A 238 0.57 9.27 20.72
CA ILE A 238 0.97 10.28 21.72
C ILE A 238 2.47 10.55 21.57
N ASN A 239 3.34 10.07 22.45
CA ASN A 239 4.77 10.37 22.44
C ASN A 239 5.63 9.13 22.74
N GLY A 240 5.04 7.94 22.84
CA GLY A 240 5.75 6.70 23.12
C GLY A 240 6.41 6.13 21.87
N LEU A 241 7.65 5.67 22.03
CA LEU A 241 8.43 5.00 20.98
C LEU A 241 9.04 3.71 21.54
N LEU A 242 8.87 2.61 20.81
CA LEU A 242 9.62 1.37 21.02
C LEU A 242 10.59 1.18 19.84
N ALA A 243 11.88 1.02 20.15
CA ALA A 243 12.91 0.69 19.18
C ALA A 243 13.32 -0.77 19.37
N PHE A 244 13.18 -1.58 18.32
CA PHE A 244 13.60 -2.97 18.27
C PHE A 244 14.84 -3.12 17.36
N SER A 245 16.00 -3.41 17.95
CA SER A 245 17.22 -3.74 17.21
C SER A 245 17.12 -5.16 16.67
N VAL A 246 17.19 -5.31 15.35
CA VAL A 246 17.17 -6.63 14.68
C VAL A 246 18.43 -7.43 14.97
N LYS A 247 19.58 -6.74 15.10
CA LYS A 247 20.89 -7.36 15.31
C LYS A 247 21.05 -7.86 16.73
N ASP A 248 20.77 -6.97 17.69
CA ASP A 248 20.97 -7.26 19.11
C ASP A 248 19.75 -7.95 19.72
N GLU A 249 18.67 -8.04 18.95
CA GLU A 249 17.40 -8.64 19.37
C GLU A 249 16.89 -8.02 20.68
N SER A 250 17.10 -6.71 20.83
CA SER A 250 16.80 -5.94 22.03
C SER A 250 15.72 -4.90 21.75
N ILE A 251 14.96 -4.55 22.79
CA ILE A 251 13.90 -3.56 22.70
C ILE A 251 14.14 -2.49 23.75
N VAL A 252 14.15 -1.24 23.31
CA VAL A 252 14.28 -0.07 24.18
C VAL A 252 13.04 0.80 24.01
N LYS A 253 12.56 1.34 25.12
CA LYS A 253 11.41 2.23 25.17
C LYS A 253 11.85 3.65 25.44
N TYR A 254 11.27 4.58 24.70
CA TYR A 254 11.52 6.01 24.80
C TYR A 254 10.20 6.77 24.96
N THR A 255 10.29 7.92 25.62
CA THR A 255 9.29 8.98 25.55
C THR A 255 9.89 10.12 24.75
N VAL A 256 9.23 10.49 23.67
CA VAL A 256 9.69 11.54 22.76
C VAL A 256 9.17 12.88 23.25
N VAL A 257 10.06 13.86 23.31
CA VAL A 257 9.80 15.21 23.83
C VAL A 257 10.17 16.24 22.78
N VAL A 258 9.38 17.31 22.67
CA VAL A 258 9.64 18.38 21.70
C VAL A 258 10.75 19.28 22.26
N ARG A 259 11.78 19.57 21.43
CA ARG A 259 12.98 20.31 21.85
C ARG A 259 12.67 21.65 22.55
N ASN A 260 11.62 22.36 22.13
CA ASN A 260 11.24 23.66 22.67
C ASN A 260 10.69 23.60 24.11
N GLU A 261 10.34 22.41 24.59
CA GLU A 261 9.81 22.17 25.93
C GLU A 261 10.90 21.79 26.94
N LEU A 262 12.16 21.66 26.50
CA LEU A 262 13.30 21.36 27.37
C LEU A 262 13.97 22.64 27.88
N SER A 263 14.33 22.65 29.16
CA SER A 263 15.15 23.71 29.76
C SER A 263 16.54 23.73 29.12
N LYS A 264 17.21 24.91 29.10
CA LYS A 264 18.48 25.18 28.38
C LYS A 264 19.68 24.26 28.74
N ASN A 265 19.52 23.31 29.67
CA ASN A 265 20.60 22.44 30.18
C ASN A 265 20.62 21.01 29.62
N THR A 266 19.77 20.63 28.66
CA THR A 266 19.85 19.28 28.06
C THR A 266 20.84 19.20 26.90
N ALA A 267 22.13 19.29 27.23
CA ALA A 267 23.16 18.75 26.36
C ALA A 267 23.10 17.21 26.46
N ALA A 268 22.95 16.53 25.30
CA ALA A 268 23.09 15.07 25.09
C ALA A 268 21.83 14.16 25.15
N LEU A 269 20.62 14.63 24.80
CA LEU A 269 19.56 13.68 24.40
C LEU A 269 19.75 13.24 22.94
N PRO A 270 19.60 11.94 22.61
CA PRO A 270 19.71 11.45 21.25
C PRO A 270 18.61 12.04 20.37
N TYR A 271 19.00 12.56 19.21
CA TYR A 271 18.05 13.05 18.21
C TYR A 271 17.57 11.89 17.34
N ILE A 272 16.27 11.82 17.13
CA ILE A 272 15.66 10.88 16.20
C ILE A 272 15.51 11.54 14.82
N PRO A 273 15.95 10.88 13.73
CA PRO A 273 15.95 11.48 12.40
C PRO A 273 14.58 11.35 11.74
N TYR A 274 13.52 11.78 12.41
CA TYR A 274 12.14 11.66 11.93
C TYR A 274 11.36 12.95 12.04
N ILE A 275 10.56 13.23 11.02
CA ILE A 275 9.51 14.23 11.02
C ILE A 275 8.18 13.49 11.09
N HIS A 276 7.37 13.77 12.09
CA HIS A 276 6.09 13.08 12.29
C HIS A 276 4.93 13.91 11.76
N GLU A 277 4.10 13.34 10.89
CA GLU A 277 2.83 13.91 10.45
C GLU A 277 1.70 13.00 10.94
N LYS A 278 1.08 13.36 12.07
CA LYS A 278 0.09 12.51 12.74
C LYS A 278 -1.33 12.60 12.18
N THR A 279 -1.67 13.74 11.60
CA THR A 279 -3.03 14.09 11.16
C THR A 279 -3.04 14.49 9.69
N ARG A 280 -2.36 13.72 8.83
CA ARG A 280 -2.19 14.09 7.42
C ARG A 280 -3.53 14.12 6.68
N PHE A 281 -4.43 13.19 6.98
CA PHE A 281 -5.73 13.11 6.36
C PHE A 281 -6.66 14.17 6.92
N GLU A 282 -6.79 14.22 8.25
CA GLU A 282 -7.68 15.18 8.92
C GLU A 282 -7.19 16.61 8.78
N GLY A 283 -5.94 16.88 9.18
CA GLY A 283 -5.35 18.22 9.21
C GLY A 283 -5.15 18.87 7.84
N ASN A 284 -5.21 18.09 6.76
CA ASN A 284 -5.20 18.62 5.39
C ASN A 284 -6.59 18.63 4.74
N ASP A 285 -7.68 18.46 5.48
CA ASP A 285 -9.06 18.41 4.98
C ASP A 285 -9.25 17.39 3.83
N MET A 286 -8.58 16.24 3.92
CA MET A 286 -8.57 15.27 2.82
C MET A 286 -9.97 14.75 2.49
N ARG A 287 -10.85 14.58 3.49
CA ARG A 287 -12.27 14.22 3.30
C ARG A 287 -12.93 15.10 2.22
N LYS A 288 -12.82 16.42 2.36
CA LYS A 288 -13.35 17.38 1.39
C LYS A 288 -12.64 17.30 0.05
N LYS A 289 -11.31 17.19 0.05
CA LYS A 289 -10.48 17.16 -1.17
C LYS A 289 -10.73 15.92 -2.02
N VAL A 290 -11.06 14.79 -1.42
CA VAL A 290 -11.37 13.54 -2.14
C VAL A 290 -12.87 13.34 -2.39
N GLY A 291 -13.71 14.23 -1.88
CA GLY A 291 -15.15 14.22 -2.10
C GLY A 291 -15.90 13.14 -1.31
N LEU A 292 -15.41 12.80 -0.11
CA LEU A 292 -16.12 11.85 0.77
C LEU A 292 -17.27 12.55 1.50
N GLY A 293 -18.43 11.89 1.54
CA GLY A 293 -19.59 12.31 2.33
C GLY A 293 -19.31 12.31 3.83
N LYS A 294 -20.25 12.80 4.62
CA LYS A 294 -20.13 12.90 6.09
C LYS A 294 -20.42 11.58 6.80
N GLU A 295 -21.25 10.76 6.19
CA GLU A 295 -21.65 9.41 6.59
C GLU A 295 -20.52 8.36 6.47
N VAL A 296 -19.42 8.72 5.77
CA VAL A 296 -18.32 7.79 5.51
C VAL A 296 -17.29 7.86 6.64
N SER A 297 -17.01 6.73 7.29
CA SER A 297 -15.81 6.58 8.13
C SER A 297 -14.64 6.09 7.28
N VAL A 298 -13.41 6.42 7.66
CA VAL A 298 -12.23 5.99 6.90
C VAL A 298 -11.05 5.66 7.80
N SER A 299 -10.45 4.49 7.60
CA SER A 299 -9.16 4.12 8.21
C SER A 299 -8.06 4.18 7.16
N VAL A 300 -7.06 5.03 7.36
CA VAL A 300 -5.98 5.29 6.40
C VAL A 300 -4.66 4.77 6.95
N CYS A 301 -4.05 3.80 6.26
CA CYS A 301 -2.72 3.32 6.57
C CYS A 301 -1.66 4.38 6.20
N GLY A 302 -0.81 4.71 7.16
CA GLY A 302 0.32 5.62 6.99
C GLY A 302 1.45 5.05 6.13
N THR A 303 2.49 5.85 5.93
CA THR A 303 3.69 5.44 5.18
C THR A 303 4.92 6.24 5.63
N THR A 304 6.11 5.81 5.20
CA THR A 304 7.35 6.58 5.36
C THR A 304 7.78 7.15 4.02
N VAL A 305 8.15 8.43 4.00
CA VAL A 305 8.69 9.14 2.85
C VAL A 305 10.11 9.57 3.18
N LYS A 306 11.08 9.20 2.34
CA LYS A 306 12.46 9.63 2.51
C LYS A 306 12.54 11.14 2.26
N HIS A 307 13.37 11.85 3.01
CA HIS A 307 13.58 13.28 2.82
C HIS A 307 15.08 13.58 2.71
N ASP A 308 15.44 14.51 1.84
CA ASP A 308 16.83 14.77 1.46
C ASP A 308 17.67 15.43 2.57
N TYR A 309 17.04 16.06 3.56
CA TYR A 309 17.75 16.65 4.70
C TYR A 309 18.08 15.66 5.83
N GLY A 310 18.10 14.36 5.53
CA GLY A 310 18.56 13.30 6.44
C GLY A 310 17.54 12.80 7.46
N ALA A 311 16.34 13.38 7.52
CA ALA A 311 15.26 12.94 8.41
C ALA A 311 14.06 12.39 7.63
N ASP A 312 13.64 11.15 7.88
CA ASP A 312 12.49 10.58 7.16
C ASP A 312 11.17 11.16 7.68
N LYS A 313 10.23 11.42 6.77
CA LYS A 313 8.87 11.85 7.13
C LYS A 313 8.00 10.62 7.36
N ILE A 314 7.50 10.46 8.58
CA ILE A 314 6.58 9.39 8.98
C ILE A 314 5.17 9.95 9.00
N ILE A 315 4.33 9.42 8.12
CA ILE A 315 2.89 9.67 8.10
C ILE A 315 2.23 8.58 8.95
N PHE A 316 1.44 8.97 9.95
CA PHE A 316 0.77 8.02 10.83
C PHE A 316 -0.47 7.44 10.17
N SER A 317 -0.87 6.27 10.65
CA SER A 317 -2.19 5.74 10.36
C SER A 317 -3.25 6.52 11.12
N GLU A 318 -4.34 6.85 10.45
CA GLU A 318 -5.45 7.63 10.98
C GLU A 318 -6.73 6.81 10.88
N ASP A 319 -7.58 6.93 11.91
CA ASP A 319 -8.93 6.38 11.92
C ASP A 319 -9.86 7.57 12.10
N ILE A 320 -10.66 7.86 11.08
CA ILE A 320 -11.52 9.03 11.03
C ILE A 320 -12.97 8.55 11.05
N ASP A 321 -13.68 8.91 12.11
CA ASP A 321 -15.09 8.58 12.27
C ASP A 321 -15.97 9.34 11.26
N ALA A 322 -17.15 8.78 10.99
CA ALA A 322 -18.19 9.49 10.26
C ALA A 322 -18.66 10.69 11.09
N ALA A 323 -18.97 11.80 10.42
CA ALA A 323 -19.51 12.99 11.08
C ALA A 323 -21.03 12.90 11.36
N GLU A 324 -21.70 11.91 10.77
CA GLU A 324 -23.13 11.64 10.93
C GLU A 324 -23.36 10.15 11.22
N GLU A 325 -24.24 9.82 12.16
CA GLU A 325 -24.53 8.44 12.64
C GLU A 325 -25.54 7.67 11.76
N SER A 326 -25.72 8.08 10.50
CA SER A 326 -26.52 7.33 9.50
C SER A 326 -25.83 6.01 9.11
N GLU A 327 -26.45 5.18 8.25
CA GLU A 327 -25.84 3.92 7.76
C GLU A 327 -24.41 4.18 7.27
N SER A 328 -23.42 3.87 8.12
CA SER A 328 -22.05 4.32 7.92
C SER A 328 -21.34 3.36 6.97
N HIS A 329 -20.92 3.92 5.83
CA HIS A 329 -20.03 3.23 4.92
C HIS A 329 -18.60 3.37 5.47
N HIS A 330 -17.86 2.26 5.53
CA HIS A 330 -16.47 2.28 5.97
C HIS A 330 -15.53 2.08 4.78
N LEU A 331 -14.69 3.08 4.52
CA LEU A 331 -13.62 2.97 3.54
C LEU A 331 -12.28 2.75 4.21
N LYS A 332 -11.38 2.10 3.48
CA LYS A 332 -9.98 1.98 3.83
C LYS A 332 -9.16 2.84 2.88
N GLY A 333 -8.08 3.38 3.41
CA GLY A 333 -7.14 4.21 2.67
C GLY A 333 -5.71 3.73 2.89
N VAL A 334 -4.82 4.09 1.97
CA VAL A 334 -3.38 3.97 2.19
C VAL A 334 -2.63 5.08 1.47
N TRP A 335 -1.68 5.69 2.18
CA TRP A 335 -0.67 6.54 1.58
C TRP A 335 0.40 5.67 0.92
N ILE A 336 0.62 5.84 -0.38
CA ILE A 336 1.50 4.97 -1.16
C ILE A 336 2.42 5.80 -2.06
N GLN A 337 3.70 5.42 -2.09
CA GLN A 337 4.63 5.95 -3.07
C GLN A 337 4.31 5.34 -4.45
N PRO A 338 4.10 6.14 -5.50
CA PRO A 338 3.84 5.62 -6.85
C PRO A 338 5.10 4.96 -7.41
N ARG A 339 5.19 3.63 -7.31
CA ARG A 339 6.30 2.83 -7.85
C ARG A 339 5.78 1.63 -8.61
N PHE A 340 6.40 1.35 -9.75
CA PHE A 340 6.12 0.15 -10.54
C PHE A 340 7.26 -0.85 -10.36
N PHE A 341 6.92 -2.12 -10.19
CA PHE A 341 7.91 -3.20 -10.13
C PHE A 341 7.61 -4.23 -11.19
N ASN A 342 8.57 -4.54 -12.06
CA ASN A 342 8.44 -5.72 -12.90
C ASN A 342 8.91 -6.95 -12.12
N ILE A 343 7.98 -7.85 -11.80
CA ILE A 343 8.24 -8.99 -10.92
C ILE A 343 8.01 -10.29 -11.66
N SER A 344 8.93 -11.23 -11.49
CA SER A 344 8.79 -12.56 -12.04
C SER A 344 7.54 -13.26 -11.49
N PRO A 345 6.76 -13.96 -12.33
CA PRO A 345 5.62 -14.77 -11.87
C PRO A 345 6.00 -15.83 -10.82
N ASN A 346 7.27 -16.23 -10.78
CA ASN A 346 7.79 -17.25 -9.86
C ASN A 346 8.26 -16.66 -8.52
N GLN A 347 8.11 -15.35 -8.30
CA GLN A 347 8.50 -14.73 -7.05
C GLN A 347 7.62 -15.24 -5.90
N SER A 348 8.24 -15.84 -4.88
CA SER A 348 7.56 -16.36 -3.69
C SER A 348 8.32 -15.99 -2.45
N TRP A 349 7.72 -16.06 -1.25
CA TRP A 349 8.38 -15.70 0.00
C TRP A 349 9.61 -16.55 0.35
N SER A 350 9.61 -17.81 -0.08
CA SER A 350 10.60 -18.82 0.28
C SER A 350 11.89 -18.76 -0.54
N VAL A 351 11.97 -17.88 -1.54
CA VAL A 351 13.07 -17.80 -2.52
C VAL A 351 13.89 -16.53 -2.37
#